data_AF-V5G4Y3-F1
#
_entry.id   AF-V5G4Y3-F1
#
_cell.length_a   1.000
_cell.length_b   1.000
_cell.length_c   1.000
_cell.angle_alpha   90.00
_cell.angle_beta   90.00
_cell.angle_gamma   90.00
#
_symmetry.space_group_name_H-M   'P 1'
#
loop_
_entity.id
_entity.type
_entity.pdbx_description
1 polymer ?
#
loop_
_entity_poly.entity_id
_entity_poly.type
_entity_poly.pdbx_seq_one_letter_code
_entity_poly.pdbx_strand_id
1 'polypeptide(L)'
;MSYMFQNTVWPPQDIDPAVKHLIQRYYTLVDFNGPEAGDVLAEIRESFQETASPIMSRRHEILRIYIGDTKGHDLMIAGNNMVTLKNGNEVLGDFATRFIVDDETVFRRIFLPSCEVRSSTFTFRRNLSSSIHLRSDARQQNGRFSHEKSNGLRDHSLPRNDQPDTFPDTEDVALRPSQSLPQSPLLTKLRDPSEKKRKRAPTKEETDRLRRNPWAVALASPPRYCIATGARLPKAFLGDYGLVRPSAESESLWFMPVSLLKDELKPAAGKAQSSLQSQDAQEQTKSATTPNPDPLRIPSIRIVDRFRVLKESTRQFLVDRVSRRRKSAVSSIIPFRWRYPHGPLSSRSEKNLVWREDMPEFVLKNIRKEAVKELGRVCRHNQDVTTSDGVWMAFSLSDNSEGSLAEALKQLPDLENMEWGGVLVLKQSSDNIQRERDLDSFASPLPDYITLPHRGKKVPVFDLSVLLSEENLEELRKLHPRFQESALFFRPGGTTPVEPMLALWRLKGYVMYDNEHSD
;
A
#
# COMPACT_ATOMS: atom_id res chain seq x y z
N MET A 1 23.36 -34.57 6.88
CA MET A 1 22.29 -34.43 7.91
C MET A 1 22.77 -33.45 8.96
N SER A 2 21.88 -32.60 9.48
CA SER A 2 22.22 -31.64 10.55
C SER A 2 22.64 -32.35 11.84
N TYR A 3 23.57 -31.78 12.61
CA TYR A 3 23.99 -32.32 13.91
C TYR A 3 22.83 -32.51 14.89
N MET A 4 21.73 -31.77 14.71
CA MET A 4 20.56 -31.82 15.59
C MET A 4 19.78 -33.12 15.50
N PHE A 5 19.84 -33.82 14.36
CA PHE A 5 19.02 -35.01 14.09
C PHE A 5 19.80 -36.33 14.08
N GLN A 6 21.09 -36.29 14.40
CA GLN A 6 21.97 -37.45 14.25
C GLN A 6 21.51 -38.66 15.07
N ASN A 7 20.94 -38.41 16.25
CA ASN A 7 20.47 -39.42 17.19
C ASN A 7 18.94 -39.38 17.40
N THR A 8 18.20 -38.65 16.55
CA THR A 8 16.76 -38.48 16.75
C THR A 8 16.01 -39.76 16.42
N VAL A 9 15.23 -40.25 17.41
CA VAL A 9 14.22 -41.29 17.20
C VAL A 9 12.97 -40.62 16.63
N TRP A 10 12.73 -40.86 15.34
CA TRP A 10 11.54 -40.39 14.63
C TRP A 10 10.35 -41.34 14.87
N PRO A 11 9.12 -40.81 14.85
CA PRO A 11 7.92 -41.62 14.92
C PRO A 11 7.79 -42.50 13.65
N PRO A 12 7.05 -43.62 13.73
CA PRO A 12 6.88 -44.53 12.59
C PRO A 12 6.01 -43.94 11.47
N GLN A 13 5.21 -42.93 11.75
CA GLN A 13 4.43 -42.21 10.73
C GLN A 13 5.33 -41.28 9.92
N ASP A 14 5.09 -41.20 8.61
CA ASP A 14 5.86 -40.33 7.74
C ASP A 14 5.48 -38.86 7.98
N ILE A 15 6.47 -38.06 8.41
CA ILE A 15 6.33 -36.61 8.60
C ILE A 15 6.84 -35.93 7.34
N ASP A 16 6.03 -34.99 6.84
CA ASP A 16 6.38 -34.14 5.70
C ASP A 16 7.82 -33.59 5.82
N PRO A 17 8.68 -33.77 4.81
CA PRO A 17 10.03 -33.20 4.78
C PRO A 17 10.08 -31.70 5.10
N ALA A 18 9.06 -30.93 4.72
CA ALA A 18 8.97 -29.51 4.99
C ALA A 18 8.92 -29.20 6.51
N VAL A 19 8.20 -30.04 7.28
CA VAL A 19 8.13 -29.92 8.74
C VAL A 19 9.47 -30.27 9.38
N LYS A 20 10.18 -31.28 8.86
CA LYS A 20 11.54 -31.63 9.33
C LYS A 20 12.51 -30.46 9.11
N HIS A 21 12.47 -29.84 7.94
CA HIS A 21 13.26 -28.65 7.63
C HIS A 21 12.90 -27.44 8.52
N LEU A 22 11.63 -27.27 8.86
CA LEU A 22 11.18 -26.22 9.77
C LEU A 22 11.78 -26.37 11.16
N ILE A 23 11.68 -27.57 11.74
CA ILE A 23 12.25 -27.88 13.05
C ILE A 23 13.76 -27.59 13.03
N GLN A 24 14.45 -28.03 11.98
CA GLN A 24 15.88 -27.77 11.81
C GLN A 24 16.19 -26.28 11.81
N ARG A 25 15.46 -25.50 11.01
CA ARG A 25 15.69 -24.07 10.87
C ARG A 25 15.38 -23.32 12.17
N TYR A 26 14.31 -23.69 12.86
CA TYR A 26 13.94 -23.12 14.15
C TYR A 26 15.07 -23.30 15.17
N TYR A 27 15.54 -24.53 15.42
CA TYR A 27 16.59 -24.76 16.40
C TYR A 27 17.95 -24.20 15.96
N THR A 28 18.22 -24.11 14.65
CA THR A 28 19.41 -23.40 14.13
C THR A 28 19.38 -21.93 14.55
N LEU A 29 18.21 -21.28 14.45
CA LEU A 29 18.04 -19.88 14.85
C LEU A 29 18.09 -19.71 16.37
N VAL A 30 17.56 -20.66 17.13
CA VAL A 30 17.63 -20.64 18.61
C VAL A 30 19.07 -20.83 19.10
N ASP A 31 19.88 -21.63 18.40
CA ASP A 31 21.30 -21.84 18.70
C ASP A 31 22.20 -20.69 18.22
N PHE A 32 21.69 -19.83 17.34
CA PHE A 32 22.45 -18.69 16.83
C PHE A 32 22.46 -17.54 17.84
N ASN A 33 23.66 -17.22 18.34
CA ASN A 33 23.87 -16.16 19.32
C ASN A 33 24.16 -14.77 18.72
N GLY A 34 23.99 -14.58 17.41
CA GLY A 34 24.17 -13.28 16.78
C GLY A 34 23.00 -12.33 17.01
N PRO A 35 23.21 -11.00 16.92
CA PRO A 35 22.16 -10.00 17.13
C PRO A 35 20.97 -10.16 16.18
N GLU A 36 21.21 -10.69 14.98
CA GLU A 36 20.19 -10.90 13.94
C GLU A 36 19.18 -12.03 14.25
N ALA A 37 19.54 -13.00 15.10
CA ALA A 37 18.56 -14.02 15.54
C ALA A 37 17.41 -13.39 16.34
N GLY A 38 17.71 -12.30 17.07
CA GLY A 38 16.72 -11.53 17.81
C GLY A 38 15.66 -10.94 16.88
N ASP A 39 16.07 -10.33 15.77
CA ASP A 39 15.17 -9.69 14.81
C ASP A 39 14.28 -10.70 14.07
N VAL A 40 14.81 -11.90 13.75
CA VAL A 40 14.05 -12.97 13.09
C VAL A 40 13.04 -13.64 14.04
N LEU A 41 13.35 -13.69 15.34
CA LEU A 41 12.46 -14.22 16.39
C LEU A 41 11.68 -13.13 17.14
N ALA A 42 11.79 -11.86 16.71
CA ALA A 42 11.32 -10.68 17.46
C ALA A 42 9.81 -10.60 17.68
N GLU A 43 9.00 -11.34 16.91
CA GLU A 43 7.55 -11.41 17.17
C GLU A 43 7.20 -12.27 18.40
N ILE A 44 8.16 -12.98 19.01
CA ILE A 44 7.94 -13.94 20.12
C ILE A 44 8.62 -13.52 21.44
N ARG A 45 9.36 -12.39 21.52
CA ARG A 45 10.14 -12.03 22.73
C ARG A 45 9.67 -10.78 23.47
N GLU A 46 8.86 -10.99 24.51
CA GLU A 46 8.79 -10.12 25.71
C GLU A 46 9.71 -10.61 26.86
N SER A 47 10.18 -11.86 26.84
CA SER A 47 10.77 -12.54 28.02
C SER A 47 12.29 -12.47 28.16
N PHE A 48 12.95 -11.66 27.33
CA PHE A 48 14.26 -12.08 26.83
C PHE A 48 15.02 -10.80 26.46
N GLN A 49 14.95 -9.85 27.40
CA GLN A 49 15.55 -8.52 27.39
C GLN A 49 17.07 -8.59 27.61
N GLU A 50 17.73 -7.53 27.14
CA GLU A 50 19.16 -7.21 27.18
C GLU A 50 19.76 -7.07 28.60
N THR A 51 19.55 -8.04 29.49
CA THR A 51 20.55 -8.30 30.52
C THR A 51 21.67 -9.08 29.84
N ALA A 52 22.93 -8.66 30.01
CA ALA A 52 24.10 -9.33 29.47
C ALA A 52 24.05 -10.83 29.80
N SER A 53 23.48 -11.63 28.88
CA SER A 53 23.23 -13.03 29.16
C SER A 53 24.59 -13.68 29.40
N PRO A 54 24.76 -14.45 30.48
CA PRO A 54 26.02 -15.15 30.76
C PRO A 54 26.27 -16.27 29.75
N ILE A 55 25.43 -16.44 28.74
CA ILE A 55 25.46 -17.51 27.75
C ILE A 55 26.37 -17.12 26.57
N MET A 56 27.41 -17.93 26.33
CA MET A 56 28.37 -17.80 25.22
C MET A 56 27.92 -18.59 23.99
N SER A 57 27.40 -19.81 24.17
CA SER A 57 26.86 -20.66 23.11
C SER A 57 25.70 -21.50 23.63
N ARG A 58 24.79 -21.91 22.73
CA ARG A 58 23.73 -22.87 23.01
C ARG A 58 23.74 -23.90 21.90
N ARG A 59 23.37 -25.13 22.23
CA ARG A 59 23.22 -26.21 21.28
C ARG A 59 22.06 -27.08 21.70
N HIS A 60 21.07 -27.24 20.81
CA HIS A 60 19.99 -28.20 21.02
C HIS A 60 20.30 -29.50 20.25
N GLU A 61 20.08 -30.63 20.92
CA GLU A 61 20.08 -31.96 20.32
C GLU A 61 18.70 -32.58 20.53
N ILE A 62 18.06 -32.99 19.42
CA ILE A 62 16.72 -33.58 19.49
C ILE A 62 16.88 -35.08 19.62
N LEU A 63 16.36 -35.65 20.71
CA LEU A 63 16.45 -37.08 20.98
C LEU A 63 15.25 -37.84 20.45
N ARG A 64 14.05 -37.27 20.57
CA ARG A 64 12.82 -37.95 20.15
C ARG A 64 11.73 -36.99 19.75
N ILE A 65 10.95 -37.38 18.76
CA ILE A 65 9.78 -36.64 18.28
C ILE A 65 8.56 -37.55 18.40
N TYR A 66 7.49 -37.01 18.96
CA TYR A 66 6.18 -37.63 19.03
C TYR A 66 5.19 -36.82 18.22
N ILE A 67 4.18 -37.49 17.66
CA ILE A 67 3.11 -36.86 16.89
C ILE A 67 1.81 -36.92 17.69
N GLY A 68 1.14 -35.79 17.82
CA GLY A 68 -0.17 -35.63 18.45
C GLY A 68 -1.36 -35.70 17.49
N ASP A 69 -1.14 -35.58 16.17
CA ASP A 69 -2.18 -35.57 15.14
C ASP A 69 -1.88 -36.50 13.96
N THR A 70 -2.88 -36.82 13.13
CA THR A 70 -2.65 -37.74 12.00
C THR A 70 -1.83 -37.14 10.86
N LYS A 71 -1.64 -35.82 10.83
CA LYS A 71 -0.95 -35.09 9.76
C LYS A 71 0.48 -34.68 10.11
N GLY A 72 0.92 -34.83 11.36
CA GLY A 72 2.25 -34.42 11.80
C GLY A 72 2.40 -32.90 12.01
N HIS A 73 1.30 -32.18 12.23
CA HIS A 73 1.31 -30.74 12.51
C HIS A 73 1.38 -30.44 14.01
N ASP A 74 0.99 -31.36 14.88
CA ASP A 74 1.15 -31.20 16.33
C ASP A 74 2.22 -32.17 16.80
N LEU A 75 3.39 -31.65 17.15
CA LEU A 75 4.54 -32.46 17.51
C LEU A 75 4.95 -32.17 18.96
N MET A 76 5.38 -33.20 19.67
CA MET A 76 6.11 -33.04 20.93
C MET A 76 7.56 -33.43 20.70
N ILE A 77 8.48 -32.51 20.95
CA ILE A 77 9.90 -32.68 20.74
C ILE A 77 10.57 -32.78 22.11
N ALA A 78 11.33 -33.85 22.34
CA ALA A 78 12.12 -34.04 23.54
C ALA A 78 13.61 -34.11 23.17
N GLY A 79 14.46 -33.44 23.93
CA GLY A 79 15.88 -33.36 23.64
C GLY A 79 16.69 -32.76 24.78
N ASN A 80 17.97 -32.53 24.49
CA ASN A 80 18.92 -31.94 25.40
C ASN A 80 19.35 -30.57 24.87
N ASN A 81 19.53 -29.61 25.75
CA ASN A 81 20.16 -28.34 25.48
C ASN A 81 21.46 -28.26 26.27
N MET A 82 22.55 -27.94 25.58
CA MET A 82 23.82 -27.60 26.18
C MET A 82 24.04 -26.09 26.08
N VAL A 83 24.17 -25.43 27.23
CA VAL A 83 24.43 -24.00 27.33
C VAL A 83 25.86 -23.82 27.84
N THR A 84 26.72 -23.19 27.05
CA THR A 84 28.06 -22.80 27.51
C THR A 84 27.99 -21.38 28.03
N LEU A 85 28.42 -21.18 29.28
CA LEU A 85 28.46 -19.87 29.93
C LEU A 85 29.80 -19.17 29.67
N LYS A 86 29.86 -17.85 29.87
CA LYS A 86 31.06 -17.02 29.68
C LYS A 86 32.22 -17.39 30.60
N ASN A 87 31.95 -18.08 31.72
CA ASN A 87 32.97 -18.60 32.62
C ASN A 87 33.54 -19.95 32.16
N GLY A 88 33.12 -20.46 30.99
CA GLY A 88 33.54 -21.76 30.45
C GLY A 88 32.76 -22.96 31.00
N ASN A 89 31.84 -22.75 31.95
CA ASN A 89 31.02 -23.85 32.45
C ASN A 89 29.95 -24.23 31.44
N GLU A 90 29.77 -25.53 31.25
CA GLU A 90 28.71 -26.09 30.43
C GLU A 90 27.58 -26.58 31.33
N VAL A 91 26.35 -26.20 30.99
CA VAL A 91 25.14 -26.64 31.67
C VAL A 91 24.34 -27.47 30.66
N LEU A 92 24.13 -28.73 30.99
CA LEU A 92 23.24 -29.63 30.27
C LEU A 92 21.85 -29.57 30.92
N GLY A 93 20.82 -29.37 30.10
CA GLY A 93 19.43 -29.38 30.54
C GLY A 93 18.57 -30.15 29.56
N ASP A 94 17.62 -30.91 30.08
CA ASP A 94 16.63 -31.60 29.27
C ASP A 94 15.50 -30.63 28.93
N PHE A 95 14.93 -30.75 27.74
CA PHE A 95 13.77 -29.96 27.32
C PHE A 95 12.70 -30.82 26.66
N ALA A 96 11.45 -30.36 26.81
CA ALA A 96 10.32 -30.84 26.05
C ALA A 96 9.54 -29.63 25.51
N THR A 97 9.30 -29.62 24.20
CA THR A 97 8.64 -28.51 23.52
C THR A 97 7.51 -29.05 22.66
N ARG A 98 6.32 -28.50 22.82
CA ARG A 98 5.21 -28.72 21.88
C ARG A 98 5.37 -27.78 20.69
N PHE A 99 5.46 -28.35 19.50
CA PHE A 99 5.66 -27.66 18.24
C PHE A 99 4.39 -27.84 17.40
N ILE A 100 3.57 -26.79 17.33
CA ILE A 100 2.35 -26.77 16.54
C ILE A 100 2.62 -26.01 15.24
N VAL A 101 2.46 -26.69 14.12
CA VAL A 101 2.53 -26.14 12.77
C VAL A 101 1.13 -25.67 12.39
N ASP A 102 0.88 -24.36 12.51
CA ASP A 102 -0.34 -23.77 11.98
C ASP A 102 -0.33 -23.88 10.44
N ASP A 103 -1.40 -24.45 9.90
CA ASP A 103 -1.64 -24.86 8.50
C ASP A 103 -0.90 -24.00 7.46
N GLU A 104 -0.20 -24.65 6.51
CA GLU A 104 0.77 -24.25 5.44
C GLU A 104 1.09 -22.76 5.14
N THR A 105 0.16 -21.86 5.40
CA THR A 105 0.11 -20.45 4.99
C THR A 105 1.02 -19.52 5.78
N VAL A 106 1.20 -19.76 7.09
CA VAL A 106 2.15 -18.99 7.94
C VAL A 106 3.58 -19.47 7.70
N PHE A 107 3.72 -20.79 7.53
CA PHE A 107 4.98 -21.50 7.28
C PHE A 107 5.72 -21.00 6.02
N ARG A 108 5.02 -20.93 4.87
CA ARG A 108 5.62 -20.50 3.59
C ARG A 108 6.06 -19.03 3.59
N ARG A 109 5.45 -18.20 4.44
CA ARG A 109 5.66 -16.75 4.47
C ARG A 109 6.89 -16.32 5.27
N ILE A 110 7.28 -17.12 6.26
CA ILE A 110 8.38 -16.81 7.19
C ILE A 110 9.65 -17.58 6.80
N PHE A 111 9.52 -18.77 6.19
CA PHE A 111 10.64 -19.71 6.06
C PHE A 111 10.98 -20.16 4.63
N LEU A 112 10.38 -19.59 3.58
CA LEU A 112 10.83 -19.78 2.18
C LEU A 112 11.35 -18.45 1.58
N PRO A 113 12.33 -18.48 0.67
CA PRO A 113 12.67 -17.32 -0.16
C PRO A 113 11.43 -16.82 -0.88
N SER A 114 11.30 -15.50 -1.05
CA SER A 114 10.08 -14.82 -1.51
C SER A 114 9.61 -15.19 -2.94
N CYS A 115 10.23 -16.14 -3.63
CA CYS A 115 9.87 -16.54 -5.00
C CYS A 115 8.89 -17.72 -5.08
N GLU A 116 8.43 -18.33 -3.98
CA GLU A 116 7.56 -19.53 -4.03
C GLU A 116 6.19 -19.37 -3.32
N VAL A 117 5.71 -18.14 -3.12
CA VAL A 117 4.45 -17.89 -2.40
C VAL A 117 3.24 -17.88 -3.37
N ARG A 118 2.51 -19.00 -3.44
CA ARG A 118 1.11 -19.01 -3.91
C ARG A 118 0.20 -18.43 -2.82
N SER A 119 -0.64 -17.48 -3.22
CA SER A 119 -1.51 -16.68 -2.35
C SER A 119 -2.64 -17.51 -1.73
N SER A 120 -2.72 -17.57 -0.40
CA SER A 120 -3.97 -17.86 0.30
C SER A 120 -4.24 -16.83 1.40
N THR A 121 -5.50 -16.40 1.42
CA THR A 121 -6.07 -15.31 2.20
C THR A 121 -6.44 -15.77 3.60
N PHE A 122 -5.88 -15.17 4.66
CA PHE A 122 -6.60 -15.06 5.93
C PHE A 122 -6.30 -13.74 6.67
N THR A 123 -7.37 -13.19 7.24
CA THR A 123 -7.44 -11.90 7.90
C THR A 123 -7.08 -12.04 9.38
N PHE A 124 -5.89 -11.57 9.78
CA PHE A 124 -5.63 -11.33 11.20
C PHE A 124 -6.28 -10.01 11.62
N ARG A 125 -7.33 -10.12 12.43
CA ARG A 125 -7.74 -9.05 13.34
C ARG A 125 -6.68 -8.93 14.41
N ARG A 126 -5.92 -7.83 14.45
CA ARG A 126 -5.28 -7.38 15.69
C ARG A 126 -6.05 -6.19 16.25
N ASN A 127 -6.66 -6.42 17.40
CA ASN A 127 -7.05 -5.41 18.37
C ASN A 127 -5.77 -4.67 18.79
N LEU A 128 -5.56 -3.46 18.25
CA LEU A 128 -4.66 -2.51 18.88
C LEU A 128 -5.48 -1.74 19.90
N SER A 129 -5.24 -2.10 21.16
CA SER A 129 -5.64 -1.40 22.35
C SER A 129 -5.21 0.07 22.25
N SER A 130 -6.17 0.97 22.42
CA SER A 130 -5.98 2.41 22.46
C SER A 130 -5.47 2.84 23.84
N SER A 131 -4.17 3.06 24.00
CA SER A 131 -3.63 3.87 25.09
C SER A 131 -3.59 5.35 24.66
N ILE A 132 -4.76 5.95 24.48
CA ILE A 132 -4.92 7.42 24.38
C ILE A 132 -6.08 7.83 25.29
N HIS A 133 -5.94 7.61 26.59
CA HIS A 133 -6.76 8.24 27.63
C HIS A 133 -5.95 8.40 28.91
N LEU A 134 -4.88 9.18 28.86
CA LEU A 134 -4.22 9.74 30.05
C LEU A 134 -3.44 11.01 29.67
N ARG A 135 -4.07 11.97 28.98
CA ARG A 135 -3.56 13.36 28.80
C ARG A 135 -4.68 14.39 28.59
N SER A 136 -5.81 14.27 29.31
CA SER A 136 -6.89 15.27 29.27
C SER A 136 -7.27 15.91 30.60
N ASP A 137 -6.69 15.51 31.73
CA ASP A 137 -7.14 16.00 33.06
C ASP A 137 -6.15 16.95 33.77
N ALA A 138 -5.24 17.60 33.03
CA ALA A 138 -4.30 18.59 33.59
C ALA A 138 -4.42 19.98 32.93
N ARG A 139 -5.60 20.36 32.44
CA ARG A 139 -5.92 21.71 31.94
C ARG A 139 -7.32 22.20 32.33
N GLN A 140 -7.75 21.89 33.55
CA GLN A 140 -8.91 22.53 34.19
C GLN A 140 -8.60 22.81 35.66
N GLN A 141 -7.65 23.71 35.91
CA GLN A 141 -7.51 24.46 37.15
C GLN A 141 -6.41 25.50 36.93
N ASN A 142 -6.77 26.61 36.30
CA ASN A 142 -6.17 27.95 36.44
C ASN A 142 -6.77 28.86 35.37
N GLY A 143 -7.63 29.79 35.80
CA GLY A 143 -8.23 30.78 34.92
C GLY A 143 -9.65 31.17 35.33
N ARG A 144 -9.84 31.63 36.57
CA ARG A 144 -10.94 32.55 36.90
C ARG A 144 -10.34 33.79 37.55
N PHE A 145 -10.90 34.93 37.16
CA PHE A 145 -10.54 36.32 37.48
C PHE A 145 -9.32 36.84 36.67
N SER A 146 -9.38 37.95 35.94
CA SER A 146 -10.42 38.96 35.68
C SER A 146 -9.85 39.93 34.64
N HIS A 147 -10.66 40.45 33.71
CA HIS A 147 -10.39 41.75 33.09
C HIS A 147 -11.72 42.36 32.60
N GLU A 148 -12.36 43.13 33.48
CA GLU A 148 -13.23 44.23 33.08
C GLU A 148 -12.47 45.52 33.32
N LYS A 149 -12.41 46.36 32.27
CA LYS A 149 -11.98 47.76 32.34
C LYS A 149 -13.23 48.62 32.32
N SER A 150 -13.39 49.53 33.29
CA SER A 150 -13.53 50.96 32.99
C SER A 150 -13.53 51.84 34.26
N ASN A 151 -12.62 52.82 34.22
CA ASN A 151 -12.65 54.20 34.72
C ASN A 151 -13.14 54.54 36.13
N GLY A 152 -12.23 55.20 36.90
CA GLY A 152 -12.62 56.09 38.00
C GLY A 152 -11.47 56.51 38.93
N LEU A 153 -10.87 57.66 38.64
CA LEU A 153 -10.26 58.67 39.54
C LEU A 153 -9.35 58.30 40.75
N ARG A 154 -8.19 58.98 40.72
CA ARG A 154 -7.47 59.74 41.78
C ARG A 154 -6.65 59.04 42.89
N ASP A 155 -5.42 59.57 42.95
CA ASP A 155 -4.63 60.01 44.10
C ASP A 155 -3.65 59.08 44.86
N HIS A 156 -2.38 59.46 44.67
CA HIS A 156 -1.31 59.70 45.64
C HIS A 156 -0.46 58.56 46.25
N SER A 157 0.85 58.84 46.17
CA SER A 157 1.99 58.48 47.06
C SER A 157 2.64 57.09 47.02
N LEU A 158 3.76 57.02 46.27
CA LEU A 158 5.15 56.61 46.64
C LEU A 158 5.44 56.17 48.12
N PRO A 159 6.63 55.58 48.43
CA PRO A 159 7.48 54.60 47.72
C PRO A 159 8.18 53.56 48.68
N ARG A 160 9.09 52.73 48.10
CA ARG A 160 10.30 52.09 48.72
C ARG A 160 10.03 50.86 49.61
N ASN A 161 10.82 49.78 49.62
CA ASN A 161 12.29 49.71 49.68
C ASN A 161 12.79 48.28 49.44
N ASP A 162 14.03 48.16 48.97
CA ASP A 162 14.82 46.94 48.76
C ASP A 162 15.17 46.18 50.05
N GLN A 163 15.24 44.84 50.00
CA GLN A 163 16.50 44.11 50.30
C GLN A 163 16.41 42.59 50.01
N PRO A 164 17.55 41.95 49.63
CA PRO A 164 17.66 40.52 49.38
C PRO A 164 18.32 39.79 50.56
N ASP A 165 17.70 38.71 51.07
CA ASP A 165 18.35 37.82 52.03
C ASP A 165 18.90 36.57 51.35
N THR A 166 20.20 36.38 51.55
CA THR A 166 21.02 35.24 51.14
C THR A 166 21.02 34.22 52.27
N PHE A 167 20.75 32.94 52.00
CA PHE A 167 21.09 31.82 52.90
C PHE A 167 21.84 30.71 52.15
N PRO A 168 22.78 30.01 52.81
CA PRO A 168 23.87 29.28 52.19
C PRO A 168 23.55 27.83 51.84
N ASP A 169 24.31 27.31 50.88
CA ASP A 169 24.43 25.91 50.50
C ASP A 169 24.68 24.98 51.70
N THR A 170 24.07 23.79 51.68
CA THR A 170 24.69 22.45 51.81
C THR A 170 23.65 21.46 52.32
N GLU A 171 22.99 20.73 51.42
CA GLU A 171 22.45 19.41 51.77
C GLU A 171 22.95 18.40 50.74
N ASP A 172 23.81 17.49 51.20
CA ASP A 172 24.12 16.22 50.56
C ASP A 172 22.82 15.39 50.49
N VAL A 173 22.03 15.64 49.44
CA VAL A 173 20.85 14.83 49.15
C VAL A 173 21.36 13.48 48.65
N ALA A 174 21.31 12.48 49.54
CA ALA A 174 21.58 11.09 49.23
C ALA A 174 20.85 10.69 47.93
N LEU A 175 21.63 10.45 46.87
CA LEU A 175 21.11 10.09 45.55
C LEU A 175 20.23 8.84 45.69
N ARG A 176 19.02 8.89 45.13
CA ARG A 176 18.11 7.74 45.17
C ARG A 176 18.77 6.58 44.40
N PRO A 177 18.61 5.31 44.80
CA PRO A 177 19.18 4.15 44.10
C PRO A 177 18.81 4.08 42.59
N SER A 178 17.73 4.74 42.18
CA SER A 178 17.33 4.87 40.78
C SER A 178 18.23 5.81 39.97
N GLN A 179 18.94 6.73 40.61
CA GLN A 179 19.89 7.66 39.98
C GLN A 179 21.29 7.05 39.82
N SER A 180 21.60 5.96 40.53
CA SER A 180 22.82 5.16 40.33
C SER A 180 22.71 4.14 39.18
N LEU A 181 21.53 3.99 38.57
CA LEU A 181 21.36 3.14 37.40
C LEU A 181 21.95 3.84 36.15
N PRO A 182 22.57 3.10 35.23
CA PRO A 182 23.05 3.66 33.97
C PRO A 182 21.88 4.29 33.21
N GLN A 183 21.88 5.61 33.12
CA GLN A 183 20.86 6.36 32.41
C GLN A 183 20.99 6.14 30.90
N SER A 184 19.85 5.98 30.22
CA SER A 184 19.85 5.71 28.79
C SER A 184 20.62 6.79 28.01
N PRO A 185 21.31 6.45 26.92
CA PRO A 185 21.99 7.42 26.05
C PRO A 185 21.06 8.52 25.52
N LEU A 186 19.75 8.27 25.48
CA LEU A 186 18.73 9.24 25.07
C LEU A 186 18.49 10.34 26.13
N LEU A 187 18.76 10.05 27.40
CA LEU A 187 18.65 10.99 28.51
C LEU A 187 19.99 11.65 28.84
N THR A 188 21.10 10.92 28.73
CA THR A 188 22.46 11.44 29.00
C THR A 188 23.07 12.20 27.83
N LYS A 189 22.68 11.88 26.58
CA LYS A 189 23.08 12.59 25.36
C LYS A 189 21.85 13.19 24.69
N LEU A 190 21.14 14.06 25.41
CA LEU A 190 20.19 14.97 24.78
C LEU A 190 20.95 15.84 23.80
N ARG A 191 21.00 15.42 22.53
CA ARG A 191 21.52 16.27 21.45
C ARG A 191 20.70 17.55 21.46
N ASP A 192 21.39 18.66 21.60
CA ASP A 192 20.77 19.96 21.64
C ASP A 192 19.87 20.12 20.39
N PRO A 193 18.58 20.49 20.53
CA PRO A 193 17.68 20.63 19.38
C PRO A 193 18.21 21.62 18.33
N SER A 194 19.09 22.54 18.74
CA SER A 194 19.82 23.50 17.91
C SER A 194 20.94 22.88 17.08
N GLU A 195 21.56 21.78 17.54
CA GLU A 195 22.62 21.06 16.81
C GLU A 195 22.07 20.14 15.71
N LYS A 196 20.77 19.84 15.73
CA LYS A 196 20.11 19.12 14.65
C LYS A 196 20.04 20.07 13.45
N LYS A 197 21.04 19.98 12.55
CA LYS A 197 21.01 20.58 11.21
C LYS A 197 19.67 20.20 10.57
N ARG A 198 18.71 21.14 10.59
CA ARG A 198 17.42 20.94 9.95
C ARG A 198 17.70 20.66 8.48
N LYS A 199 17.03 19.66 7.92
CA LYS A 199 17.10 19.41 6.47
C LYS A 199 16.79 20.73 5.77
N ARG A 200 17.63 21.10 4.80
CA ARG A 200 17.41 22.29 3.97
C ARG A 200 15.99 22.23 3.39
N ALA A 201 15.27 23.34 3.44
CA ALA A 201 13.98 23.44 2.78
C ALA A 201 14.19 23.30 1.25
N PRO A 202 13.37 22.50 0.56
CA PRO A 202 13.55 22.27 -0.87
C PRO A 202 13.41 23.57 -1.65
N THR A 203 14.22 23.71 -2.69
CA THR A 203 14.16 24.85 -3.62
C THR A 203 12.90 24.75 -4.48
N LYS A 204 12.33 25.89 -4.93
CA LYS A 204 11.15 25.88 -5.82
C LYS A 204 11.40 25.05 -7.08
N GLU A 205 12.58 25.18 -7.69
CA GLU A 205 13.00 24.40 -8.85
C GLU A 205 13.02 22.88 -8.58
N GLU A 206 13.46 22.45 -7.41
CA GLU A 206 13.45 21.04 -7.00
C GLU A 206 12.01 20.53 -6.89
N THR A 207 11.11 21.34 -6.30
CA THR A 207 9.69 20.98 -6.20
C THR A 207 9.01 20.92 -7.57
N ASP A 208 9.33 21.86 -8.47
CA ASP A 208 8.75 21.90 -9.81
C ASP A 208 9.33 20.79 -10.71
N ARG A 209 10.59 20.39 -10.50
CA ARG A 209 11.17 19.20 -11.14
C ARG A 209 10.44 17.92 -10.72
N LEU A 210 10.17 17.75 -9.42
CA LEU A 210 9.44 16.58 -8.92
C LEU A 210 7.98 16.55 -9.40
N ARG A 211 7.33 17.71 -9.53
CA ARG A 211 5.95 17.82 -10.06
C ARG A 211 5.83 17.43 -11.52
N ARG A 212 6.89 17.61 -12.32
CA ARG A 212 6.94 17.23 -13.74
C ARG A 212 7.31 15.76 -13.96
N ASN A 213 7.88 15.10 -12.97
CA ASN A 213 8.22 13.68 -13.06
C ASN A 213 7.02 12.81 -12.63
N PRO A 214 6.39 12.05 -13.54
CA PRO A 214 5.23 11.23 -13.23
C PRO A 214 5.53 10.16 -12.18
N TRP A 215 6.72 9.56 -12.22
CA TRP A 215 7.13 8.52 -11.27
C TRP A 215 7.29 9.08 -9.87
N ALA A 216 7.88 10.28 -9.75
CA ALA A 216 8.00 10.97 -8.49
C ALA A 216 6.62 11.35 -7.92
N VAL A 217 5.70 11.83 -8.77
CA VAL A 217 4.31 12.13 -8.37
C VAL A 217 3.59 10.88 -7.87
N ALA A 218 3.74 9.74 -8.56
CA ALA A 218 3.14 8.48 -8.13
C ALA A 218 3.66 8.02 -6.76
N LEU A 219 4.98 8.04 -6.56
CA LEU A 219 5.63 7.61 -5.32
C LEU A 219 5.40 8.57 -4.15
N ALA A 220 5.33 9.88 -4.42
CA ALA A 220 5.04 10.90 -3.41
C ALA A 220 3.58 10.90 -2.97
N SER A 221 2.69 10.18 -3.69
CA SER A 221 1.30 10.07 -3.27
C SER A 221 1.19 9.36 -1.91
N PRO A 222 0.29 9.79 -1.01
CA PRO A 222 0.26 9.26 0.35
C PRO A 222 0.05 7.73 0.36
N PRO A 223 0.81 6.97 1.18
CA PRO A 223 0.61 5.54 1.31
C PRO A 223 -0.74 5.24 1.96
N ARG A 224 -1.47 4.28 1.40
CA ARG A 224 -2.80 3.86 1.82
C ARG A 224 -2.90 2.34 1.89
N TYR A 225 -3.74 1.88 2.80
CA TYR A 225 -4.02 0.46 3.00
C TYR A 225 -5.02 -0.03 1.96
N CYS A 226 -4.66 -1.09 1.24
CA CYS A 226 -5.55 -1.86 0.40
C CYS A 226 -6.29 -2.88 1.27
N ILE A 227 -7.61 -2.79 1.31
CA ILE A 227 -8.42 -3.69 2.15
C ILE A 227 -8.59 -5.09 1.56
N ALA A 228 -8.49 -5.24 0.23
CA ALA A 228 -8.58 -6.54 -0.43
C ALA A 228 -7.30 -7.38 -0.25
N THR A 229 -6.12 -6.74 -0.31
CA THR A 229 -4.82 -7.46 -0.28
C THR A 229 -4.02 -7.26 1.01
N GLY A 230 -4.40 -6.31 1.86
CA GLY A 230 -3.65 -5.94 3.07
C GLY A 230 -2.38 -5.12 2.82
N ALA A 231 -2.00 -4.89 1.56
CA ALA A 231 -0.80 -4.14 1.20
C ALA A 231 -0.94 -2.63 1.51
N ARG A 232 0.17 -1.96 1.84
CA ARG A 232 0.24 -0.50 1.93
C ARG A 232 0.98 0.05 0.72
N LEU A 233 0.26 0.73 -0.16
CA LEU A 233 0.81 1.28 -1.41
C LEU A 233 0.48 2.77 -1.54
N PRO A 234 1.32 3.55 -2.24
CA PRO A 234 0.98 4.91 -2.63
C PRO A 234 -0.38 4.97 -3.34
N LYS A 235 -1.17 6.02 -3.06
CA LYS A 235 -2.52 6.20 -3.60
C LYS A 235 -2.57 6.04 -5.14
N ALA A 236 -1.54 6.48 -5.85
CA ALA A 236 -1.48 6.40 -7.31
C ALA A 236 -1.56 4.96 -7.86
N PHE A 237 -1.27 3.94 -7.06
CA PHE A 237 -1.34 2.53 -7.45
C PHE A 237 -2.63 1.82 -6.99
N LEU A 238 -3.60 2.57 -6.44
CA LEU A 238 -4.86 2.04 -5.94
C LEU A 238 -6.04 2.69 -6.68
N GLY A 239 -7.05 1.90 -7.00
CA GLY A 239 -8.34 2.39 -7.44
C GLY A 239 -9.18 2.87 -6.26
N ASP A 240 -9.93 3.96 -6.46
CA ASP A 240 -10.96 4.37 -5.51
C ASP A 240 -12.29 3.71 -5.92
N TYR A 241 -12.84 2.89 -5.02
CA TYR A 241 -14.12 2.22 -5.17
C TYR A 241 -15.11 2.76 -4.15
N GLY A 242 -16.34 3.00 -4.60
CA GLY A 242 -17.41 3.54 -3.77
C GLY A 242 -18.70 2.81 -4.02
N LEU A 243 -19.67 3.03 -3.12
CA LEU A 243 -21.01 2.49 -3.29
C LEU A 243 -21.84 3.48 -4.11
N VAL A 244 -22.51 2.98 -5.14
CA VAL A 244 -23.38 3.73 -6.04
C VAL A 244 -24.75 3.06 -6.03
N ARG A 245 -25.82 3.87 -6.04
CA ARG A 245 -27.18 3.37 -6.29
C ARG A 245 -27.49 3.54 -7.78
N PRO A 246 -27.77 2.45 -8.54
CA PRO A 246 -28.07 2.56 -9.97
C PRO A 246 -29.33 3.36 -10.28
N SER A 247 -30.32 3.31 -9.40
CA SER A 247 -31.56 4.08 -9.49
C SER A 247 -31.96 4.57 -8.10
N ALA A 248 -32.63 5.72 -8.02
CA ALA A 248 -33.17 6.26 -6.77
C ALA A 248 -34.20 5.32 -6.11
N GLU A 249 -34.83 4.47 -6.91
CA GLU A 249 -35.86 3.51 -6.48
C GLU A 249 -35.27 2.16 -6.06
N SER A 250 -34.03 1.85 -6.44
CA SER A 250 -33.41 0.57 -6.10
C SER A 250 -32.76 0.62 -4.72
N GLU A 251 -33.12 -0.33 -3.87
CA GLU A 251 -32.47 -0.53 -2.57
C GLU A 251 -31.10 -1.20 -2.67
N SER A 252 -30.68 -1.62 -3.87
CA SER A 252 -29.40 -2.29 -4.09
C SER A 252 -28.24 -1.28 -4.15
N LEU A 253 -27.16 -1.58 -3.43
CA LEU A 253 -25.96 -0.75 -3.39
C LEU A 253 -24.84 -1.45 -4.17
N TRP A 254 -24.46 -0.85 -5.28
CA TRP A 254 -23.46 -1.40 -6.19
C TRP A 254 -22.09 -0.88 -5.81
N PHE A 255 -21.15 -1.80 -5.65
CA PHE A 255 -19.78 -1.45 -5.39
C PHE A 255 -19.04 -1.21 -6.72
N MET A 256 -18.62 0.04 -6.98
CA MET A 256 -18.16 0.49 -8.30
C MET A 256 -16.85 1.31 -8.23
N PRO A 257 -16.01 1.29 -9.29
CA PRO A 257 -14.77 2.08 -9.38
C PRO A 257 -15.06 3.56 -9.63
N VAL A 258 -15.46 4.29 -8.58
CA VAL A 258 -15.88 5.70 -8.65
C VAL A 258 -14.80 6.63 -9.22
N SER A 259 -13.49 6.28 -9.12
CA SER A 259 -12.44 7.08 -9.74
C SER A 259 -12.58 7.18 -11.26
N LEU A 260 -13.02 6.10 -11.90
CA LEU A 260 -13.15 5.97 -13.35
C LEU A 260 -14.48 6.52 -13.88
N LEU A 261 -15.51 6.51 -13.03
CA LEU A 261 -16.88 6.90 -13.39
C LEU A 261 -17.24 8.34 -13.05
N LYS A 262 -16.25 9.18 -12.71
CA LYS A 262 -16.51 10.57 -12.26
C LYS A 262 -17.36 11.36 -13.25
N ASP A 263 -17.18 11.16 -14.55
CA ASP A 263 -17.91 11.92 -15.56
C ASP A 263 -19.35 11.42 -15.75
N GLU A 264 -19.62 10.14 -15.51
CA GLU A 264 -20.96 9.56 -15.55
C GLU A 264 -21.75 9.85 -14.26
N LEU A 265 -21.07 9.95 -13.13
CA LEU A 265 -21.69 10.18 -11.81
C LEU A 265 -21.98 11.67 -11.51
N LYS A 266 -21.20 12.60 -12.07
CA LYS A 266 -21.44 14.06 -11.96
C LYS A 266 -22.85 14.49 -12.45
N PRO A 267 -23.33 14.10 -13.64
CA PRO A 267 -24.65 14.52 -14.12
C PRO A 267 -25.80 13.89 -13.30
N ALA A 268 -25.61 12.70 -12.74
CA ALA A 268 -26.61 12.07 -11.86
C ALA A 268 -26.77 12.81 -10.52
N ALA A 269 -25.67 13.35 -9.98
CA ALA A 269 -25.72 14.19 -8.77
C ALA A 269 -26.38 15.56 -9.02
N GLY A 270 -26.16 16.16 -10.20
CA GLY A 270 -26.82 17.41 -10.59
C GLY A 270 -28.34 17.27 -10.76
N LYS A 271 -28.81 16.14 -11.33
CA LYS A 271 -30.25 15.87 -11.49
C LYS A 271 -30.99 15.64 -10.17
N ALA A 272 -30.32 15.09 -9.16
CA ALA A 272 -30.91 14.92 -7.82
C ALA A 272 -31.07 16.25 -7.05
N GLN A 273 -30.37 17.31 -7.46
CA GLN A 273 -30.50 18.65 -6.87
C GLN A 273 -31.50 19.55 -7.63
N SER A 274 -31.78 19.27 -8.90
CA SER A 274 -32.71 20.08 -9.70
C SER A 274 -34.19 19.72 -9.51
N SER A 275 -34.53 18.62 -8.83
CA SER A 275 -35.92 18.21 -8.56
C SER A 275 -36.51 18.80 -7.27
N LEU A 276 -35.82 19.75 -6.62
CA LEU A 276 -36.27 20.44 -5.39
C LEU A 276 -36.47 21.95 -5.55
N GLN A 277 -36.52 22.46 -6.78
CA GLN A 277 -36.86 23.87 -7.06
C GLN A 277 -37.97 23.97 -8.09
N SER A 278 -39.15 23.42 -7.78
CA SER A 278 -40.41 23.92 -8.37
C SER A 278 -41.56 23.56 -7.44
N GLN A 279 -41.94 24.48 -6.56
CA GLN A 279 -43.32 24.88 -6.26
C GLN A 279 -43.35 25.73 -4.97
N ASP A 280 -43.58 27.03 -5.23
CA ASP A 280 -44.29 28.05 -4.46
C ASP A 280 -43.90 28.44 -3.01
N ALA A 281 -43.86 29.75 -2.85
CA ALA A 281 -43.62 30.49 -1.63
C ALA A 281 -44.84 30.48 -0.70
N GLN A 282 -44.67 30.09 0.57
CA GLN A 282 -45.11 30.87 1.74
C GLN A 282 -44.65 30.27 3.08
N GLU A 283 -44.13 31.17 3.94
CA GLU A 283 -44.08 31.20 5.41
C GLU A 283 -43.40 30.12 6.28
N GLN A 284 -42.24 30.53 6.81
CA GLN A 284 -41.74 30.39 8.18
C GLN A 284 -42.24 29.23 9.07
N THR A 285 -41.34 28.29 9.37
CA THR A 285 -41.01 27.89 10.75
C THR A 285 -39.65 27.21 10.79
N LYS A 286 -38.75 27.74 11.63
CA LYS A 286 -37.39 27.24 11.85
C LYS A 286 -37.45 25.93 12.64
N SER A 287 -37.13 24.81 12.01
CA SER A 287 -36.68 23.60 12.72
C SER A 287 -35.46 23.00 12.01
N ALA A 288 -34.47 22.62 12.81
CA ALA A 288 -33.12 22.29 12.39
C ALA A 288 -33.07 21.11 11.41
N THR A 289 -32.72 21.41 10.16
CA THR A 289 -32.56 20.43 9.09
C THR A 289 -31.25 19.66 9.25
N THR A 290 -31.33 18.38 9.59
CA THR A 290 -30.26 17.41 9.33
C THR A 290 -29.90 17.41 7.84
N PRO A 291 -28.62 17.52 7.46
CA PRO A 291 -28.24 17.59 6.05
C PRO A 291 -28.55 16.24 5.37
N ASN A 292 -29.39 16.30 4.34
CA ASN A 292 -29.68 15.18 3.45
C ASN A 292 -28.35 14.69 2.83
N PRO A 293 -28.02 13.39 2.84
CA PRO A 293 -26.71 12.93 2.38
C PRO A 293 -26.61 13.01 0.85
N ASP A 294 -25.68 13.84 0.37
CA ASP A 294 -25.20 13.81 -1.02
C ASP A 294 -24.99 12.36 -1.50
N PRO A 295 -25.50 11.95 -2.67
CA PRO A 295 -25.24 10.61 -3.22
C PRO A 295 -23.76 10.37 -3.58
N LEU A 296 -22.93 11.42 -3.53
CA LEU A 296 -21.48 11.38 -3.77
C LEU A 296 -20.62 11.38 -2.48
N ARG A 297 -21.23 11.47 -1.29
CA ARG A 297 -20.52 11.36 -0.01
C ARG A 297 -20.64 9.99 0.63
N ILE A 298 -20.95 8.97 -0.16
CA ILE A 298 -20.78 7.59 0.32
C ILE A 298 -19.27 7.32 0.34
N PRO A 299 -18.71 6.92 1.48
CA PRO A 299 -17.27 6.83 1.62
C PRO A 299 -16.70 5.81 0.62
N SER A 300 -15.46 6.04 0.18
CA SER A 300 -14.75 5.18 -0.78
C SER A 300 -13.62 4.41 -0.12
N ILE A 301 -13.42 3.18 -0.58
CA ILE A 301 -12.29 2.33 -0.19
C ILE A 301 -11.31 2.22 -1.34
N ARG A 302 -10.08 1.87 -0.99
CA ARG A 302 -8.99 1.73 -1.95
C ARG A 302 -8.64 0.27 -2.13
N ILE A 303 -8.60 -0.15 -3.38
CA ILE A 303 -8.30 -1.52 -3.77
C ILE A 303 -7.20 -1.48 -4.83
N VAL A 304 -6.34 -2.50 -4.81
CA VAL A 304 -5.32 -2.68 -5.86
C VAL A 304 -6.01 -3.06 -7.15
N ASP A 305 -5.87 -2.23 -8.18
CA ASP A 305 -6.40 -2.48 -9.52
C ASP A 305 -5.42 -3.36 -10.30
N ARG A 306 -5.52 -4.67 -10.13
CA ARG A 306 -4.82 -5.66 -10.97
C ARG A 306 -5.84 -6.66 -11.48
N PHE A 307 -5.75 -7.03 -12.76
CA PHE A 307 -6.75 -7.89 -13.39
C PHE A 307 -6.91 -9.21 -12.67
N ARG A 308 -5.83 -9.98 -12.45
CA ARG A 308 -5.88 -11.23 -11.67
C ARG A 308 -6.41 -11.07 -10.25
N VAL A 309 -6.00 -10.02 -9.54
CA VAL A 309 -6.46 -9.77 -8.16
C VAL A 309 -7.96 -9.51 -8.15
N LEU A 310 -8.46 -8.70 -9.08
CA LEU A 310 -9.90 -8.44 -9.21
C LEU A 310 -10.67 -9.65 -9.72
N LYS A 311 -10.12 -10.45 -10.65
CA LYS A 311 -10.73 -11.68 -11.16
C LYS A 311 -10.93 -12.69 -10.04
N GLU A 312 -9.89 -12.93 -9.24
CA GLU A 312 -9.96 -13.83 -8.10
C GLU A 312 -10.87 -13.29 -6.99
N SER A 313 -10.78 -11.99 -6.67
CA SER A 313 -11.68 -11.37 -5.68
C SER A 313 -13.15 -11.47 -6.12
N THR A 314 -13.43 -11.22 -7.41
CA THR A 314 -14.77 -11.32 -7.99
C THR A 314 -15.29 -12.75 -7.90
N ARG A 315 -14.47 -13.74 -8.28
CA ARG A 315 -14.83 -15.16 -8.15
C ARG A 315 -15.22 -15.52 -6.71
N GLN A 316 -14.45 -15.06 -5.73
CA GLN A 316 -14.74 -15.30 -4.31
C GLN A 316 -16.06 -14.64 -3.87
N PHE A 317 -16.32 -13.40 -4.31
CA PHE A 317 -17.56 -12.69 -3.95
C PHE A 317 -18.80 -13.32 -4.59
N LEU A 318 -18.67 -13.90 -5.79
CA LEU A 318 -19.76 -14.57 -6.49
C LEU A 318 -20.06 -15.96 -5.93
N VAL A 319 -19.05 -16.77 -5.63
CA VAL A 319 -19.24 -18.10 -5.02
C VAL A 319 -19.96 -18.00 -3.68
N ASP A 320 -19.64 -16.98 -2.87
CA ASP A 320 -20.28 -16.78 -1.58
C ASP A 320 -21.76 -16.40 -1.70
N ARG A 321 -22.16 -15.69 -2.78
CA ARG A 321 -23.55 -15.36 -3.10
C ARG A 321 -24.41 -16.61 -3.32
N VAL A 322 -23.84 -17.66 -3.91
CA VAL A 322 -24.52 -18.94 -4.15
C VAL A 322 -24.66 -19.74 -2.84
N SER A 323 -23.70 -19.62 -1.93
CA SER A 323 -23.64 -20.43 -0.70
C SER A 323 -24.57 -19.97 0.46
N ARG A 324 -25.41 -18.94 0.26
CA ARG A 324 -26.36 -18.38 1.26
C ARG A 324 -25.74 -18.15 2.65
N ARG A 325 -24.47 -17.73 2.74
CA ARG A 325 -23.89 -17.33 4.03
C ARG A 325 -24.66 -16.14 4.62
N ARG A 326 -24.73 -16.07 5.95
CA ARG A 326 -25.45 -15.02 6.70
C ARG A 326 -24.97 -13.57 6.41
N LYS A 327 -23.82 -13.39 5.76
CA LYS A 327 -23.22 -12.09 5.39
C LYS A 327 -22.59 -12.23 4.00
N SER A 328 -22.80 -11.25 3.11
CA SER A 328 -22.17 -11.23 1.79
C SER A 328 -20.64 -11.10 1.93
N ALA A 329 -19.84 -11.87 1.21
CA ALA A 329 -18.39 -11.70 1.20
C ALA A 329 -17.96 -10.26 0.83
N VAL A 330 -18.76 -9.55 0.03
CA VAL A 330 -18.56 -8.12 -0.28
C VAL A 330 -18.60 -7.25 0.98
N SER A 331 -19.47 -7.58 1.94
CA SER A 331 -19.51 -6.89 3.24
C SER A 331 -18.20 -7.02 4.01
N SER A 332 -17.37 -8.04 3.76
CA SER A 332 -16.08 -8.22 4.45
C SER A 332 -15.09 -7.10 4.14
N ILE A 333 -15.15 -6.54 2.94
CA ILE A 333 -14.29 -5.45 2.46
C ILE A 333 -14.77 -4.10 2.99
N ILE A 334 -16.00 -4.01 3.51
CA ILE A 334 -16.54 -2.77 4.04
C ILE A 334 -15.91 -2.49 5.42
N PRO A 335 -15.26 -1.32 5.61
CA PRO A 335 -14.68 -0.94 6.89
C PRO A 335 -15.69 -0.99 8.03
N PHE A 336 -15.28 -1.42 9.22
CA PHE A 336 -16.15 -1.51 10.39
C PHE A 336 -16.89 -0.19 10.68
N ARG A 337 -16.19 0.95 10.53
CA ARG A 337 -16.76 2.30 10.73
C ARG A 337 -17.85 2.67 9.73
N TRP A 338 -18.05 1.89 8.67
CA TRP A 338 -19.13 2.11 7.73
C TRP A 338 -20.37 1.28 8.06
N ARG A 339 -20.23 0.26 8.89
CA ARG A 339 -21.30 -0.68 9.22
C ARG A 339 -22.17 -0.14 10.34
N TYR A 340 -23.42 -0.60 10.36
CA TYR A 340 -24.35 -0.35 11.45
C TYR A 340 -23.81 -0.88 12.79
N PRO A 341 -23.96 -0.18 13.93
CA PRO A 341 -24.75 1.04 14.15
C PRO A 341 -23.98 2.36 14.00
N HIS A 342 -22.65 2.32 13.88
CA HIS A 342 -21.81 3.52 13.96
C HIS A 342 -21.47 4.16 12.61
N GLY A 343 -21.86 3.52 11.51
CA GLY A 343 -21.52 3.95 10.15
C GLY A 343 -22.70 4.37 9.28
N PRO A 344 -22.43 5.00 8.12
CA PRO A 344 -23.43 5.46 7.17
C PRO A 344 -24.29 4.36 6.52
N LEU A 345 -23.92 3.08 6.65
CA LEU A 345 -24.70 1.98 6.06
C LEU A 345 -25.70 1.40 7.06
N SER A 346 -26.95 1.28 6.62
CA SER A 346 -27.98 0.56 7.37
C SER A 346 -27.76 -0.96 7.31
N SER A 347 -28.31 -1.70 8.28
CA SER A 347 -28.25 -3.18 8.27
C SER A 347 -28.91 -3.79 7.02
N ARG A 348 -29.96 -3.15 6.48
CA ARG A 348 -30.63 -3.55 5.23
C ARG A 348 -29.72 -3.30 4.01
N SER A 349 -29.04 -2.14 4.00
CA SER A 349 -28.07 -1.76 2.97
C SER A 349 -26.87 -2.70 2.92
N GLU A 350 -26.35 -3.16 4.06
CA GLU A 350 -25.23 -4.12 4.12
C GLU A 350 -25.60 -5.48 3.49
N LYS A 351 -26.86 -5.91 3.64
CA LYS A 351 -27.37 -7.17 3.04
C LYS A 351 -27.57 -7.05 1.53
N ASN A 352 -27.87 -5.85 1.03
CA ASN A 352 -28.16 -5.57 -0.38
C ASN A 352 -26.93 -5.08 -1.17
N LEU A 353 -25.72 -5.36 -0.69
CA LEU A 353 -24.48 -5.03 -1.38
C LEU A 353 -24.28 -5.94 -2.59
N VAL A 354 -24.10 -5.34 -3.77
CA VAL A 354 -23.89 -6.04 -5.03
C VAL A 354 -22.47 -5.78 -5.54
N TRP A 355 -21.76 -6.87 -5.78
CA TRP A 355 -20.55 -6.88 -6.60
C TRP A 355 -20.91 -7.40 -8.00
N ARG A 356 -20.39 -6.72 -9.02
CA ARG A 356 -20.72 -7.01 -10.41
C ARG A 356 -19.92 -8.21 -10.93
N GLU A 357 -20.53 -9.05 -11.76
CA GLU A 357 -19.91 -10.29 -12.23
C GLU A 357 -18.72 -10.03 -13.16
N ASP A 358 -18.84 -9.05 -14.05
CA ASP A 358 -17.83 -8.62 -15.02
C ASP A 358 -16.95 -7.47 -14.49
N MET A 359 -16.73 -7.38 -13.16
CA MET A 359 -15.95 -6.29 -12.57
C MET A 359 -14.55 -6.12 -13.19
N PRO A 360 -13.76 -7.19 -13.39
CA PRO A 360 -12.44 -7.06 -14.00
C PRO A 360 -12.48 -6.49 -15.42
N GLU A 361 -13.42 -6.95 -16.24
CA GLU A 361 -13.56 -6.54 -17.65
C GLU A 361 -14.05 -5.10 -17.77
N PHE A 362 -14.93 -4.67 -16.88
CA PHE A 362 -15.42 -3.30 -16.84
C PHE A 362 -14.40 -2.30 -16.32
N VAL A 363 -13.64 -2.68 -15.29
CA VAL A 363 -12.51 -1.85 -14.83
C VAL A 363 -11.52 -1.70 -15.99
N LEU A 364 -11.20 -2.79 -16.70
CA LEU A 364 -10.34 -2.74 -17.89
C LEU A 364 -10.89 -1.80 -18.96
N LYS A 365 -12.18 -1.95 -19.32
CA LYS A 365 -12.84 -1.10 -20.33
C LYS A 365 -12.78 0.38 -19.95
N ASN A 366 -13.01 0.72 -18.69
CA ASN A 366 -13.00 2.10 -18.23
C ASN A 366 -11.58 2.67 -18.05
N ILE A 367 -10.60 1.87 -17.63
CA ILE A 367 -9.20 2.29 -17.60
C ILE A 367 -8.70 2.57 -19.03
N ARG A 368 -9.06 1.73 -20.02
CA ARG A 368 -8.74 1.98 -21.44
C ARG A 368 -9.33 3.30 -21.92
N LYS A 369 -10.61 3.55 -21.65
CA LYS A 369 -11.27 4.84 -21.97
C LYS A 369 -10.61 6.03 -21.28
N GLU A 370 -10.24 5.90 -20.00
CA GLU A 370 -9.52 6.94 -19.26
C GLU A 370 -8.16 7.24 -19.91
N ALA A 371 -7.40 6.20 -20.27
CA ALA A 371 -6.11 6.36 -20.96
C ALA A 371 -6.26 7.07 -22.31
N VAL A 372 -7.23 6.65 -23.15
CA VAL A 372 -7.52 7.30 -24.45
C VAL A 372 -7.90 8.77 -24.26
N LYS A 373 -8.76 9.06 -23.27
CA LYS A 373 -9.19 10.41 -22.95
C LYS A 373 -8.04 11.31 -22.52
N GLU A 374 -7.14 10.81 -21.65
CA GLU A 374 -5.98 11.58 -21.19
C GLU A 374 -4.94 11.79 -22.29
N LEU A 375 -4.71 10.79 -23.14
CA LEU A 375 -3.88 10.96 -24.35
C LEU A 375 -4.48 12.02 -25.27
N GLY A 376 -5.79 11.95 -25.53
CA GLY A 376 -6.51 12.95 -26.34
C GLY A 376 -6.50 14.35 -25.71
N ARG A 377 -6.53 14.47 -24.37
CA ARG A 377 -6.36 15.75 -23.67
C ARG A 377 -5.00 16.36 -23.96
N VAL A 378 -3.92 15.58 -23.89
CA VAL A 378 -2.57 16.08 -24.17
C VAL A 378 -2.37 16.40 -25.64
N CYS A 379 -2.97 15.64 -26.56
CA CYS A 379 -2.94 15.99 -27.98
C CYS A 379 -3.64 17.33 -28.25
N ARG A 380 -4.81 17.58 -27.63
CA ARG A 380 -5.50 18.88 -27.76
C ARG A 380 -4.70 20.04 -27.19
N HIS A 381 -3.98 19.82 -26.08
CA HIS A 381 -3.19 20.86 -25.43
C HIS A 381 -1.85 21.13 -26.15
N ASN A 382 -1.37 20.19 -26.97
CA ASN A 382 -0.13 20.28 -27.74
C ASN A 382 -0.43 20.14 -29.24
N GLN A 383 -1.49 20.80 -29.71
CA GLN A 383 -1.93 20.79 -31.10
C GLN A 383 -0.92 21.44 -32.04
N ASP A 384 -0.10 22.38 -31.54
CA ASP A 384 0.93 23.04 -32.32
C ASP A 384 2.14 22.11 -32.51
N VAL A 385 2.10 21.46 -33.67
CA VAL A 385 3.21 20.83 -34.39
C VAL A 385 4.44 21.72 -34.26
N THR A 386 5.59 21.13 -33.91
CA THR A 386 6.92 21.79 -33.89
C THR A 386 7.22 22.85 -32.82
N THR A 387 6.55 22.86 -31.68
CA THR A 387 7.13 23.59 -30.53
C THR A 387 8.32 22.78 -30.01
N SER A 388 9.45 23.45 -29.79
CA SER A 388 10.76 22.97 -29.29
C SER A 388 10.76 22.04 -28.06
N ASP A 389 9.59 21.71 -27.51
CA ASP A 389 9.40 20.94 -26.30
C ASP A 389 9.46 19.42 -26.50
N GLY A 390 9.40 18.88 -27.72
CA GLY A 390 9.66 17.44 -27.95
C GLY A 390 8.82 16.48 -27.08
N VAL A 391 7.56 16.82 -26.79
CA VAL A 391 6.64 16.01 -25.96
C VAL A 391 6.27 14.69 -26.65
N TRP A 392 6.18 14.72 -27.98
CA TRP A 392 5.91 13.57 -28.82
C TRP A 392 6.98 13.49 -29.89
N MET A 393 7.62 12.33 -30.04
CA MET A 393 8.55 12.08 -31.14
C MET A 393 8.14 10.83 -31.88
N ALA A 394 7.79 11.05 -33.14
CA ALA A 394 7.56 10.04 -34.16
C ALA A 394 8.83 9.25 -34.44
N PHE A 395 8.75 7.94 -34.55
CA PHE A 395 9.79 7.16 -35.20
C PHE A 395 9.23 5.89 -35.85
N SER A 396 9.88 5.43 -36.91
CA SER A 396 9.48 4.22 -37.60
C SER A 396 10.19 3.01 -37.03
N LEU A 397 9.44 1.96 -36.69
CA LEU A 397 9.98 0.64 -36.39
C LEU A 397 10.03 -0.23 -37.64
N SER A 398 11.13 -0.95 -37.84
CA SER A 398 11.25 -1.96 -38.90
C SER A 398 10.64 -3.29 -38.45
N ASP A 399 10.91 -3.70 -37.20
CA ASP A 399 10.48 -4.96 -36.61
C ASP A 399 10.06 -4.79 -35.15
N ASN A 400 9.25 -5.71 -34.65
CA ASN A 400 8.81 -5.74 -33.24
C ASN A 400 9.87 -6.37 -32.30
N SER A 401 11.16 -6.09 -32.53
CA SER A 401 12.26 -6.62 -31.73
C SER A 401 12.86 -5.54 -30.80
N GLU A 402 13.44 -5.96 -29.68
CA GLU A 402 14.16 -5.06 -28.77
C GLU A 402 15.31 -4.33 -29.48
N GLY A 403 15.99 -5.00 -30.40
CA GLY A 403 17.08 -4.43 -31.20
C GLY A 403 16.61 -3.27 -32.09
N SER A 404 15.50 -3.45 -32.83
CA SER A 404 14.91 -2.41 -33.68
C SER A 404 14.45 -1.21 -32.83
N LEU A 405 13.86 -1.46 -31.66
CA LEU A 405 13.46 -0.40 -30.73
C LEU A 405 14.67 0.39 -30.22
N ALA A 406 15.76 -0.31 -29.85
CA ALA A 406 16.98 0.34 -29.38
C ALA A 406 17.67 1.17 -30.48
N GLU A 407 17.67 0.70 -31.73
CA GLU A 407 18.21 1.42 -32.88
C GLU A 407 17.37 2.66 -33.23
N ALA A 408 16.04 2.53 -33.23
CA ALA A 408 15.16 3.66 -33.47
C ALA A 408 15.32 4.75 -32.38
N LEU A 409 15.50 4.34 -31.12
CA LEU A 409 15.76 5.28 -30.03
C LEU A 409 17.13 5.99 -30.14
N LYS A 410 18.13 5.40 -30.81
CA LYS A 410 19.42 6.08 -31.08
C LYS A 410 19.27 7.25 -32.03
N GLN A 411 18.29 7.20 -32.94
CA GLN A 411 18.04 8.24 -33.94
C GLN A 411 17.33 9.47 -33.34
N LEU A 412 16.75 9.35 -32.15
CA LEU A 412 16.10 10.47 -31.46
C LEU A 412 17.14 11.46 -30.91
N PRO A 413 16.85 12.78 -30.92
CA PRO A 413 17.72 13.77 -30.29
C PRO A 413 17.80 13.55 -28.77
N ASP A 414 18.97 13.80 -28.16
CA ASP A 414 19.08 13.83 -26.70
C ASP A 414 18.35 15.05 -26.15
N LEU A 415 17.24 14.80 -25.47
CA LEU A 415 16.41 15.82 -24.85
C LEU A 415 16.47 15.71 -23.33
N GLU A 416 16.33 16.85 -22.65
CA GLU A 416 16.24 16.84 -21.20
C GLU A 416 15.03 16.03 -20.71
N ASN A 417 15.27 15.25 -19.65
CA ASN A 417 14.25 14.47 -18.95
C ASN A 417 13.59 13.37 -19.79
N MET A 418 14.26 12.87 -20.83
CA MET A 418 13.80 11.67 -21.56
C MET A 418 13.62 10.47 -20.62
N GLU A 419 14.35 10.38 -19.50
CA GLU A 419 14.18 9.32 -18.51
C GLU A 419 12.81 9.32 -17.80
N TRP A 420 12.01 10.38 -17.92
CA TRP A 420 10.65 10.43 -17.38
C TRP A 420 9.59 9.97 -18.39
N GLY A 421 10.00 9.77 -19.63
CA GLY A 421 9.14 9.40 -20.74
C GLY A 421 8.73 7.93 -20.75
N GLY A 422 8.16 7.54 -21.88
CA GLY A 422 7.67 6.20 -22.19
C GLY A 422 7.66 6.00 -23.70
N VAL A 423 7.91 4.78 -24.15
CA VAL A 423 7.79 4.41 -25.57
C VAL A 423 6.40 3.85 -25.81
N LEU A 424 5.70 4.31 -26.84
CA LEU A 424 4.38 3.84 -27.24
C LEU A 424 4.52 3.15 -28.58
N VAL A 425 4.15 1.88 -28.67
CA VAL A 425 4.18 1.13 -29.92
C VAL A 425 2.76 0.97 -30.44
N LEU A 426 2.56 1.41 -31.68
CA LEU A 426 1.28 1.43 -32.39
C LEU A 426 1.44 0.53 -33.62
N LYS A 427 1.00 -0.73 -33.54
CA LYS A 427 1.15 -1.68 -34.65
C LYS A 427 0.52 -1.12 -35.94
N GLN A 428 1.25 -1.17 -37.06
CA GLN A 428 0.72 -0.93 -38.40
C GLN A 428 0.05 -2.20 -38.95
N SER A 429 -1.05 -2.00 -39.67
CA SER A 429 -2.02 -3.03 -40.09
C SER A 429 -1.51 -4.08 -41.10
N SER A 430 -0.22 -4.16 -41.41
CA SER A 430 0.31 -5.07 -42.44
C SER A 430 0.62 -6.48 -41.95
N ASP A 431 0.82 -6.70 -40.64
CA ASP A 431 1.08 -8.04 -40.11
C ASP A 431 -0.22 -8.78 -39.80
N ASN A 432 -0.83 -9.26 -40.88
CA ASN A 432 -1.98 -10.14 -40.96
C ASN A 432 -1.61 -11.59 -40.59
N ILE A 433 -0.84 -11.77 -39.52
CA ILE A 433 -0.65 -13.08 -38.91
C ILE A 433 -1.75 -13.25 -37.88
N GLN A 434 -2.79 -13.98 -38.28
CA GLN A 434 -3.74 -14.63 -37.41
C GLN A 434 -2.96 -15.36 -36.31
N ARG A 435 -2.82 -14.72 -35.15
CA ARG A 435 -2.70 -15.46 -33.92
C ARG A 435 -4.08 -15.39 -33.31
N GLU A 436 -4.76 -16.54 -33.28
CA GLU A 436 -5.67 -16.86 -32.19
C GLU A 436 -4.89 -16.60 -30.90
N ARG A 437 -4.87 -15.35 -30.47
CA ARG A 437 -4.40 -14.98 -29.15
C ARG A 437 -5.55 -15.36 -28.25
N ASP A 438 -5.26 -16.23 -27.28
CA ASP A 438 -6.15 -16.43 -26.15
C ASP A 438 -6.63 -15.05 -25.69
N LEU A 439 -7.95 -14.84 -25.66
CA LEU A 439 -8.59 -13.55 -25.36
C LEU A 439 -8.13 -12.95 -24.01
N ASP A 440 -7.49 -13.77 -23.17
CA ASP A 440 -6.97 -13.44 -21.84
C ASP A 440 -5.43 -13.28 -21.79
N SER A 441 -4.70 -13.47 -22.89
CA SER A 441 -3.23 -13.35 -22.92
C SER A 441 -2.78 -11.96 -23.34
N PHE A 442 -2.32 -11.18 -22.36
CA PHE A 442 -1.76 -9.85 -22.58
C PHE A 442 -0.24 -9.85 -22.82
N ALA A 443 0.31 -10.99 -23.25
CA ALA A 443 1.73 -11.11 -23.58
C ALA A 443 2.07 -10.23 -24.79
N SER A 444 2.87 -9.19 -24.58
CA SER A 444 3.49 -8.43 -25.67
C SER A 444 4.79 -9.13 -26.10
N PRO A 445 5.12 -9.18 -27.39
CA PRO A 445 6.42 -9.64 -27.86
C PRO A 445 7.56 -8.64 -27.54
N LEU A 446 7.21 -7.43 -27.11
CA LEU A 446 8.18 -6.37 -26.78
C LEU A 446 8.58 -6.42 -25.31
N PRO A 447 9.81 -6.01 -24.98
CA PRO A 447 10.25 -5.94 -23.60
C PRO A 447 9.48 -4.87 -22.84
N ASP A 448 9.30 -5.10 -21.55
CA ASP A 448 8.53 -4.20 -20.70
C ASP A 448 9.20 -2.86 -20.42
N TYR A 449 10.52 -2.87 -20.45
CA TYR A 449 11.38 -1.70 -20.27
C TYR A 449 12.50 -1.77 -21.29
N ILE A 450 12.88 -0.62 -21.82
CA ILE A 450 14.04 -0.48 -22.68
C ILE A 450 15.02 0.51 -22.07
N THR A 451 16.32 0.26 -22.28
CA THR A 451 17.37 1.17 -21.84
C THR A 451 17.58 2.24 -22.91
N LEU A 452 17.45 3.52 -22.53
CA LEU A 452 17.75 4.64 -23.43
C LEU A 452 19.24 4.63 -23.81
N PRO A 453 19.58 4.67 -25.10
CA PRO A 453 20.97 4.63 -25.56
C PRO A 453 21.78 5.85 -25.12
N HIS A 454 21.15 7.03 -25.06
CA HIS A 454 21.83 8.29 -24.73
C HIS A 454 22.21 8.43 -23.26
N ARG A 455 21.39 7.90 -22.34
CA ARG A 455 21.52 8.12 -20.88
C ARG A 455 21.67 6.86 -20.04
N GLY A 456 21.50 5.67 -20.63
CA GLY A 456 21.57 4.39 -19.93
C GLY A 456 20.46 4.16 -18.89
N LYS A 457 19.36 4.93 -18.94
CA LYS A 457 18.22 4.80 -18.02
C LYS A 457 17.12 3.95 -18.63
N LYS A 458 16.43 3.17 -17.80
CA LYS A 458 15.29 2.34 -18.21
C LYS A 458 14.02 3.16 -18.32
N VAL A 459 13.29 2.99 -19.40
CA VAL A 459 12.02 3.65 -19.71
C VAL A 459 10.98 2.59 -20.03
N PRO A 460 9.72 2.75 -19.57
CA PRO A 460 8.67 1.79 -19.87
C PRO A 460 8.26 1.79 -21.34
N VAL A 461 8.01 0.60 -21.87
CA VAL A 461 7.45 0.39 -23.21
C VAL A 461 5.98 0.04 -23.09
N PHE A 462 5.12 0.73 -23.82
CA PHE A 462 3.67 0.54 -23.82
C PHE A 462 3.25 0.05 -25.20
N ASP A 463 2.97 -1.24 -25.30
CA ASP A 463 2.39 -1.82 -26.50
C ASP A 463 0.89 -1.51 -26.54
N LEU A 464 0.51 -0.43 -27.24
CA LEU A 464 -0.88 0.00 -27.32
C LEU A 464 -1.74 -0.99 -28.12
N SER A 465 -1.12 -1.80 -28.98
CA SER A 465 -1.83 -2.84 -29.75
C SER A 465 -2.31 -4.00 -28.89
N VAL A 466 -1.69 -4.21 -27.72
CA VAL A 466 -2.08 -5.20 -26.71
C VAL A 466 -2.90 -4.56 -25.58
N LEU A 467 -2.50 -3.36 -25.14
CA LEU A 467 -3.12 -2.69 -23.99
C LEU A 467 -4.50 -2.11 -24.30
N LEU A 468 -4.73 -1.59 -25.50
CA LEU A 468 -6.00 -1.00 -25.93
C LEU A 468 -6.79 -1.97 -26.82
N SER A 469 -8.12 -1.83 -26.83
CA SER A 469 -8.96 -2.52 -27.82
C SER A 469 -8.90 -1.80 -29.17
N GLU A 470 -9.30 -2.50 -30.24
CA GLU A 470 -9.33 -1.94 -31.59
C GLU A 470 -10.18 -0.66 -31.68
N GLU A 471 -11.37 -0.66 -31.08
CA GLU A 471 -12.23 0.53 -30.98
C GLU A 471 -11.50 1.75 -30.36
N ASN A 472 -10.74 1.52 -29.30
CA ASN A 472 -10.00 2.56 -28.59
C ASN A 472 -8.81 3.07 -29.44
N LEU A 473 -8.17 2.19 -30.19
CA LEU A 473 -7.08 2.55 -31.11
C LEU A 473 -7.60 3.37 -32.30
N GLU A 474 -8.76 3.00 -32.85
CA GLU A 474 -9.42 3.79 -33.89
C GLU A 474 -9.83 5.17 -33.39
N GLU A 475 -10.35 5.27 -32.16
CA GLU A 475 -10.65 6.56 -31.53
C GLU A 475 -9.39 7.43 -31.42
N LEU A 476 -8.27 6.86 -30.96
CA LEU A 476 -6.98 7.57 -30.94
C LEU A 476 -6.51 8.01 -32.32
N ARG A 477 -6.62 7.13 -33.33
CA ARG A 477 -6.25 7.45 -34.73
C ARG A 477 -7.12 8.54 -35.33
N LYS A 478 -8.40 8.61 -34.95
CA LYS A 478 -9.32 9.70 -35.33
C LYS A 478 -8.97 11.02 -34.63
N LEU A 479 -8.46 10.96 -33.40
CA LEU A 479 -8.12 12.15 -32.62
C LEU A 479 -6.88 12.88 -33.15
N HIS A 480 -5.85 12.17 -33.61
CA HIS A 480 -4.62 12.82 -34.11
C HIS A 480 -3.84 11.96 -35.13
N PRO A 481 -3.33 12.54 -36.24
CA PRO A 481 -2.57 11.81 -37.27
C PRO A 481 -1.32 11.05 -36.77
N ARG A 482 -0.67 11.53 -35.70
CA ARG A 482 0.54 10.90 -35.12
C ARG A 482 0.31 9.46 -34.62
N PHE A 483 -0.91 9.10 -34.25
CA PHE A 483 -1.22 7.72 -33.85
C PHE A 483 -1.34 6.75 -35.04
N GLN A 484 -1.09 7.22 -36.27
CA GLN A 484 -0.96 6.40 -37.48
C GLN A 484 0.48 5.92 -37.71
N GLU A 485 1.45 6.54 -37.02
CA GLU A 485 2.85 6.12 -37.05
C GLU A 485 3.05 4.79 -36.28
N SER A 486 4.15 4.09 -36.56
CA SER A 486 4.41 2.77 -35.95
C SER A 486 4.85 2.85 -34.49
N ALA A 487 5.54 3.92 -34.09
CA ALA A 487 5.87 4.16 -32.69
C ALA A 487 6.05 5.64 -32.37
N LEU A 488 5.80 5.97 -31.10
CA LEU A 488 5.91 7.31 -30.54
C LEU A 488 6.72 7.27 -29.24
N PHE A 489 7.66 8.20 -29.07
CA PHE A 489 8.23 8.51 -27.76
C PHE A 489 7.40 9.61 -27.10
N PHE A 490 6.90 9.33 -25.90
CA PHE A 490 6.11 10.29 -25.11
C PHE A 490 6.95 10.81 -23.93
N ARG A 491 7.22 12.12 -23.92
CA ARG A 491 8.02 12.81 -22.90
C ARG A 491 7.17 13.79 -22.09
N PRO A 492 7.09 13.65 -20.75
CA PRO A 492 6.40 14.62 -19.93
C PRO A 492 7.27 15.87 -19.70
N GLY A 493 7.06 16.92 -20.50
CA GLY A 493 7.75 18.21 -20.34
C GLY A 493 7.10 19.17 -19.33
N GLY A 494 5.80 19.02 -19.07
CA GLY A 494 5.00 19.90 -18.21
C GLY A 494 4.13 19.12 -17.21
N THR A 495 3.20 19.81 -16.55
CA THR A 495 2.24 19.18 -15.61
C THR A 495 1.13 18.42 -16.34
N THR A 496 0.68 18.90 -17.50
CA THR A 496 -0.40 18.28 -18.28
C THR A 496 -0.05 16.87 -18.78
N PRO A 497 1.19 16.59 -19.27
CA PRO A 497 1.61 15.26 -19.70
C PRO A 497 1.78 14.20 -18.59
N VAL A 498 1.83 14.60 -17.31
CA VAL A 498 2.02 13.67 -16.19
C VAL A 498 0.82 12.74 -16.04
N GLU A 499 -0.40 13.27 -16.16
CA GLU A 499 -1.64 12.51 -16.00
C GLU A 499 -1.76 11.34 -16.99
N PRO A 500 -1.57 11.53 -18.32
CA PRO A 500 -1.60 10.41 -19.26
C PRO A 500 -0.50 9.38 -19.05
N MET A 501 0.71 9.79 -18.62
CA MET A 501 1.75 8.80 -18.30
C MET A 501 1.32 7.91 -17.13
N LEU A 502 0.71 8.50 -16.10
CA LEU A 502 0.16 7.74 -14.97
C LEU A 502 -1.02 6.86 -15.38
N ALA A 503 -1.89 7.33 -16.29
CA ALA A 503 -3.00 6.56 -16.83
C ALA A 503 -2.51 5.34 -17.63
N LEU A 504 -1.50 5.54 -18.50
CA LEU A 504 -0.84 4.46 -19.24
C LEU A 504 -0.15 3.46 -18.30
N TRP A 505 0.55 3.96 -17.28
CA TRP A 505 1.17 3.11 -16.27
C TRP A 505 0.14 2.31 -15.48
N ARG A 506 -1.00 2.90 -15.14
CA ARG A 506 -2.11 2.21 -14.47
C ARG A 506 -2.70 1.14 -15.38
N LEU A 507 -2.91 1.43 -16.66
CA LEU A 507 -3.39 0.45 -17.65
C LEU A 507 -2.41 -0.70 -17.82
N LYS A 508 -1.12 -0.38 -18.00
CA LYS A 508 -0.07 -1.39 -18.11
C LYS A 508 -0.03 -2.22 -16.85
N GLY A 509 0.05 -1.60 -15.68
CA GLY A 509 0.05 -2.28 -14.39
C GLY A 509 -1.18 -3.16 -14.17
N TYR A 510 -2.35 -2.76 -14.62
CA TYR A 510 -3.55 -3.57 -14.53
C TYR A 510 -3.39 -4.94 -15.21
N VAL A 511 -2.55 -5.00 -16.25
CA VAL A 511 -2.40 -6.10 -17.21
C VAL A 511 -1.06 -6.87 -17.07
N MET A 512 0.03 -6.20 -16.68
CA MET A 512 1.43 -6.61 -16.91
C MET A 512 1.93 -7.88 -16.18
N TYR A 513 1.25 -8.35 -15.13
CA TYR A 513 1.79 -9.41 -14.25
C TYR A 513 0.98 -10.69 -14.25
N ASP A 514 0.22 -10.90 -15.32
CA ASP A 514 -0.56 -12.11 -15.43
C ASP A 514 0.33 -13.30 -15.87
N ASN A 515 1.39 -13.12 -16.64
CA ASN A 515 2.10 -14.27 -17.22
C ASN A 515 3.14 -14.95 -16.31
N GLU A 516 3.59 -14.32 -15.22
CA GLU A 516 4.64 -14.90 -14.35
C GLU A 516 4.11 -15.96 -13.36
N HIS A 517 2.81 -16.31 -13.41
CA HIS A 517 2.19 -17.26 -12.48
C HIS A 517 1.31 -18.29 -13.20
N SER A 518 1.71 -18.70 -14.40
CA SER A 518 1.10 -19.82 -15.13
C SER A 518 2.03 -21.03 -15.08
N ASP A 519 2.25 -21.57 -13.88
CA ASP A 519 2.76 -22.93 -13.62
C ASP A 519 2.33 -23.34 -12.21
#